data_AF-A0AA43M993-F1
#
_entry.id   AF-A0AA43M993-F1
#
_cell.length_a   1.000
_cell.length_b   1.000
_cell.length_c   1.000
_cell.angle_alpha   90.00
_cell.angle_beta   90.00
_cell.angle_gamma   90.00
#
_symmetry.space_group_name_H-M   'P 1'
#
loop_
_entity.id
_entity.type
_entity.pdbx_description
1 polymer ?
#
loop_
_entity_poly.entity_id
_entity_poly.type
_entity_poly.pdbx_seq_one_letter_code
_entity_poly.pdbx_strand_id
1 'polypeptide(L)'
;MPKLNITHLPQRLKERLAKLERGEEVSKFDVEVLLSPEQIERLHNAQAEQELLRKTHKRPKTKEQEQAIGWKTKLEVRIEIYKQAIAQVEDGMLDGIRKLQAGSEVKAARVYMDAWSKALDEGKASWSVQSVGNIALTRAGFGNGSLVASKRDKEVWAMEDALRKQFECEMSKEEKEQLELLKEHEKAMQKKQR
;
A
#
# COMPACT_ATOMS: atom_id res chain seq x y z
N MET A 1 -14.68 2.65 5.08
CA MET A 1 -13.54 2.48 4.15
C MET A 1 -12.43 3.44 4.55
N PRO A 2 -11.15 3.08 4.42
CA PRO A 2 -10.04 4.00 4.64
C PRO A 2 -10.21 5.26 3.79
N LYS A 3 -9.80 6.42 4.30
CA LYS A 3 -9.76 7.65 3.50
C LYS A 3 -8.82 7.43 2.32
N LEU A 4 -9.22 7.83 1.12
CA LEU A 4 -8.39 7.72 -0.08
C LEU A 4 -7.09 8.48 0.16
N ASN A 5 -5.96 7.79 -0.01
CA ASN A 5 -4.63 8.36 0.15
C ASN A 5 -3.79 8.02 -1.11
N ILE A 6 -2.59 8.58 -1.17
CA ILE A 6 -1.70 8.41 -2.32
C ILE A 6 -1.34 6.93 -2.60
N THR A 7 -1.41 6.05 -1.60
CA THR A 7 -1.11 4.63 -1.78
C THR A 7 -2.23 3.85 -2.49
N HIS A 8 -3.48 4.29 -2.37
CA HIS A 8 -4.63 3.60 -2.96
C HIS A 8 -5.13 4.26 -4.25
N LEU A 9 -4.88 5.56 -4.41
CA LEU A 9 -5.41 6.37 -5.50
C LEU A 9 -4.94 5.89 -6.91
N PRO A 10 -3.65 5.57 -7.16
CA PRO A 10 -3.21 5.11 -8.48
C PRO A 10 -3.91 3.82 -8.91
N GLN A 11 -4.04 2.86 -7.99
CA GLN A 11 -4.68 1.58 -8.29
C GLN A 11 -6.15 1.77 -8.64
N ARG A 12 -6.90 2.59 -7.88
CA ARG A 12 -8.30 2.87 -8.18
C ARG A 12 -8.48 3.59 -9.50
N LEU A 13 -7.60 4.54 -9.83
CA LEU A 13 -7.64 5.20 -11.14
C LEU A 13 -7.40 4.20 -12.28
N LYS A 14 -6.43 3.28 -12.14
CA LYS A 14 -6.16 2.22 -13.12
C LYS A 14 -7.35 1.27 -13.29
N GLU A 15 -7.99 0.87 -12.19
CA GLU A 15 -9.19 0.03 -12.23
C GLU A 15 -10.34 0.72 -12.97
N ARG A 16 -10.57 2.03 -12.74
CA ARG A 16 -11.60 2.78 -13.47
C ARG A 16 -11.25 3.02 -14.92
N LEU A 17 -9.97 3.27 -15.23
CA LEU A 17 -9.50 3.37 -16.60
C LEU A 17 -9.78 2.05 -17.36
N ALA A 18 -9.46 0.90 -16.77
CA ALA A 18 -9.72 -0.40 -17.39
C ALA A 18 -11.22 -0.63 -17.66
N LYS A 19 -12.10 -0.20 -16.75
CA LYS A 19 -13.56 -0.24 -16.97
C LYS A 19 -13.98 0.63 -18.16
N LEU A 20 -13.46 1.87 -18.22
CA LEU A 20 -13.74 2.78 -19.33
C LEU A 20 -13.23 2.24 -20.67
N GLU A 21 -12.05 1.61 -20.70
CA GLU A 21 -11.50 0.98 -21.90
C GLU A 21 -12.33 -0.22 -22.36
N ARG A 22 -13.02 -0.92 -21.45
CA ARG A 22 -14.02 -1.95 -21.77
C ARG A 22 -15.39 -1.39 -22.17
N GLY A 23 -15.58 -0.07 -22.12
CA GLY A 23 -16.86 0.58 -22.40
C GLY A 23 -17.87 0.51 -21.26
N GLU A 24 -17.45 0.11 -20.05
CA GLU A 24 -18.31 0.13 -18.86
C GLU A 24 -18.48 1.56 -18.33
N GLU A 25 -19.69 1.88 -17.86
CA GLU A 25 -19.94 3.18 -17.24
C GLU A 25 -19.28 3.29 -15.87
N VAL A 26 -18.64 4.44 -15.63
CA VAL A 26 -18.13 4.84 -14.32
C VAL A 26 -19.10 5.85 -13.70
N SER A 27 -19.47 5.60 -12.44
CA SER A 27 -20.39 6.46 -11.69
C SER A 27 -19.87 7.89 -11.59
N LYS A 28 -20.78 8.88 -11.60
CA LYS A 28 -20.44 10.29 -11.36
C LYS A 28 -19.71 10.49 -10.03
N PHE A 29 -20.14 9.76 -9.00
CA PHE A 29 -19.49 9.78 -7.69
C PHE A 29 -18.02 9.33 -7.76
N ASP A 30 -17.72 8.31 -8.57
CA ASP A 30 -16.35 7.83 -8.73
C ASP A 30 -15.46 8.87 -9.44
N VAL A 31 -16.03 9.66 -10.35
CA VAL A 31 -15.32 10.77 -11.02
C VAL A 31 -15.00 11.87 -10.00
N GLU A 32 -15.96 12.26 -9.18
CA GLU A 32 -15.82 13.30 -8.15
C GLU A 32 -14.82 12.91 -7.04
N VAL A 33 -14.75 11.62 -6.68
CA VAL A 33 -13.88 11.14 -5.60
C VAL A 33 -12.44 10.89 -6.06
N LEU A 34 -12.24 10.45 -7.30
CA LEU A 34 -10.93 10.02 -7.78
C LEU A 34 -10.13 11.11 -8.50
N LEU A 35 -10.82 12.08 -9.11
CA LEU A 35 -10.18 13.19 -9.79
C LEU A 35 -10.08 14.40 -8.87
N SER A 36 -9.03 15.20 -9.06
CA SER A 36 -8.92 16.50 -8.39
C SER A 36 -9.93 17.51 -8.99
N PRO A 37 -10.28 18.59 -8.27
CA PRO A 37 -11.16 19.64 -8.80
C PRO A 37 -10.67 20.19 -10.14
N GLU A 38 -9.36 20.43 -10.27
CA GLU A 38 -8.74 20.89 -11.52
C GLU A 38 -8.90 19.87 -12.66
N GLN A 39 -8.77 18.58 -12.38
CA GLN A 39 -8.95 17.52 -13.37
C GLN A 39 -10.43 17.39 -13.80
N ILE A 40 -11.36 17.62 -12.87
CA ILE A 40 -12.81 17.66 -13.15
C ILE A 40 -13.14 18.85 -14.05
N GLU A 41 -12.60 20.04 -13.76
CA GLU A 41 -12.77 21.20 -14.64
C GLU A 41 -12.19 20.96 -16.04
N ARG A 42 -11.00 20.37 -16.14
CA ARG A 42 -10.42 19.98 -17.44
C ARG A 42 -11.31 19.00 -18.19
N LEU A 43 -11.91 18.03 -17.51
CA LEU A 43 -12.88 17.11 -18.10
C LEU A 43 -14.09 17.86 -18.65
N HIS A 44 -14.65 18.80 -17.89
CA HIS A 44 -15.80 19.61 -18.33
C HIS A 44 -15.47 20.49 -19.53
N ASN A 45 -14.31 21.15 -19.51
CA ASN A 45 -13.85 21.99 -20.62
C ASN A 45 -13.64 21.17 -21.90
N ALA A 46 -12.94 20.03 -21.80
CA ALA A 46 -12.72 19.14 -22.93
C ALA A 46 -14.05 18.56 -23.48
N GLN A 47 -15.02 18.29 -22.62
CA GLN A 47 -16.36 17.89 -23.05
C GLN A 47 -17.10 19.01 -23.77
N ALA A 48 -17.02 20.25 -23.28
CA ALA A 48 -17.65 21.41 -23.90
C ALA A 48 -17.07 21.71 -25.28
N GLU A 49 -15.73 21.63 -25.43
CA GLU A 49 -15.04 21.76 -26.72
C GLU A 49 -15.54 20.71 -27.73
N GLN A 50 -15.67 19.46 -27.31
CA GLN A 50 -16.20 18.39 -28.16
C GLN A 50 -17.69 18.58 -28.51
N GLU A 51 -18.48 19.19 -27.62
CA GLU A 51 -19.87 19.53 -27.92
C GLU A 51 -19.99 20.68 -28.93
N LEU A 52 -19.08 21.66 -28.88
CA LEU A 52 -18.99 22.71 -29.91
C LEU A 52 -18.59 22.11 -31.26
N LEU A 53 -17.58 21.23 -31.29
CA LEU A 53 -17.15 20.54 -32.51
C LEU A 53 -18.27 19.68 -33.13
N ARG A 54 -19.11 19.06 -32.29
CA ARG A 54 -20.28 18.30 -32.75
C ARG A 54 -21.37 19.16 -33.37
N LYS A 55 -21.44 20.46 -33.03
CA LYS A 55 -22.37 21.40 -33.65
C LYS A 55 -21.86 21.87 -35.01
N THR A 56 -20.55 22.00 -35.17
CA THR A 56 -19.92 22.54 -36.39
C THR A 56 -19.60 21.48 -37.44
N HIS A 57 -19.24 20.26 -37.01
CA HIS A 57 -18.81 19.18 -37.91
C HIS A 57 -19.71 17.94 -37.81
N LYS A 58 -19.93 17.29 -38.96
CA LYS A 58 -20.55 15.95 -39.00
C LYS A 58 -19.57 14.93 -38.44
N ARG A 59 -20.11 13.86 -37.83
CA ARG A 59 -19.31 12.73 -37.33
C ARG A 59 -18.38 12.22 -38.44
N PRO A 60 -17.05 12.20 -38.22
CA PRO A 60 -16.11 11.69 -39.19
C PRO A 60 -16.33 10.18 -39.41
N LYS A 61 -16.04 9.69 -40.62
CA LYS A 61 -16.21 8.27 -40.97
C LYS A 61 -14.93 7.46 -40.92
N THR A 62 -13.77 8.14 -40.93
CA THR A 62 -12.44 7.50 -40.92
C THR A 62 -11.60 8.07 -39.77
N LYS A 63 -10.69 7.25 -39.24
CA LYS A 63 -9.80 7.64 -38.12
C LYS A 63 -8.89 8.83 -38.47
N GLU A 64 -8.48 8.95 -39.73
CA GLU A 64 -7.64 10.06 -40.21
C GLU A 64 -8.40 11.41 -40.16
N GLN A 65 -9.69 11.41 -40.49
CA GLN A 65 -10.53 12.59 -40.38
C GLN A 65 -10.83 12.94 -38.91
N GLU A 66 -11.00 11.93 -38.05
CA GLU A 66 -11.14 12.15 -36.60
C GLU A 66 -9.91 12.87 -36.03
N GLN A 67 -8.72 12.41 -36.38
CA GLN A 67 -7.46 13.04 -35.94
C GLN A 67 -7.28 14.45 -36.50
N ALA A 68 -7.59 14.68 -37.78
CA ALA A 68 -7.45 15.99 -38.40
C ALA A 68 -8.38 17.07 -37.79
N ILE A 69 -9.59 16.68 -37.38
CA ILE A 69 -10.58 17.57 -36.76
C ILE A 69 -10.41 17.60 -35.23
N GLY A 70 -9.64 16.68 -34.64
CA GLY A 70 -9.54 16.49 -33.20
C GLY A 70 -10.85 15.96 -32.59
N TRP A 71 -11.65 15.24 -33.37
CA TRP A 71 -12.92 14.69 -32.93
C TRP A 71 -12.70 13.53 -31.96
N LYS A 72 -13.30 13.62 -30.78
CA LYS A 72 -13.23 12.57 -29.74
C LYS A 72 -14.62 12.22 -29.21
N THR A 73 -14.80 10.95 -28.86
CA THR A 73 -16.01 10.51 -28.15
C THR A 73 -15.99 10.98 -26.69
N LYS A 74 -17.16 11.04 -26.03
CA LYS A 74 -17.23 11.36 -24.58
C LYS A 74 -16.41 10.38 -23.75
N LEU A 75 -16.32 9.12 -24.18
CA LEU A 75 -15.54 8.07 -23.55
C LEU A 75 -14.03 8.32 -23.72
N GLU A 76 -13.57 8.63 -24.93
CA GLU A 76 -12.15 8.95 -25.21
C GLU A 76 -11.66 10.14 -24.40
N VAL A 77 -12.43 11.23 -24.33
CA VAL A 77 -12.09 12.39 -23.49
C VAL A 77 -11.91 11.97 -22.03
N ARG A 78 -12.82 11.12 -21.53
CA ARG A 78 -12.72 10.64 -20.15
C ARG A 78 -11.48 9.76 -19.96
N ILE A 79 -11.21 8.83 -20.88
CA ILE A 79 -10.01 7.97 -20.85
C ILE A 79 -8.74 8.81 -20.81
N GLU A 80 -8.65 9.86 -21.62
CA GLU A 80 -7.48 10.76 -21.64
C GLU A 80 -7.27 11.48 -20.31
N ILE A 81 -8.33 12.02 -19.70
CA ILE A 81 -8.24 12.66 -18.38
C ILE A 81 -7.80 11.65 -17.32
N TYR A 82 -8.33 10.42 -17.32
CA TYR A 82 -7.88 9.38 -16.38
C TYR A 82 -6.42 9.00 -16.59
N LYS A 83 -5.94 8.93 -17.85
CA LYS A 83 -4.52 8.67 -18.15
C LYS A 83 -3.62 9.80 -17.63
N GLN A 84 -4.01 11.05 -17.84
CA GLN A 84 -3.29 12.20 -17.31
C GLN A 84 -3.30 12.24 -15.77
N ALA A 85 -4.43 11.90 -15.15
CA ALA A 85 -4.55 11.84 -13.70
C ALA A 85 -3.63 10.77 -13.10
N ILE A 86 -3.55 9.59 -13.73
CA ILE A 86 -2.62 8.53 -13.31
C ILE A 86 -1.18 9.03 -13.38
N ALA A 87 -0.77 9.64 -14.49
CA ALA A 87 0.59 10.16 -14.66
C ALA A 87 0.94 11.19 -13.57
N GLN A 88 0.06 12.17 -13.32
CA GLN A 88 0.27 13.18 -12.28
C GLN A 88 0.40 12.57 -10.88
N VAL A 89 -0.37 11.52 -10.60
CA VAL A 89 -0.34 10.83 -9.31
C VAL A 89 0.93 10.00 -9.16
N GLU A 90 1.37 9.33 -10.23
CA GLU A 90 2.61 8.56 -10.24
C GLU A 90 3.83 9.49 -10.07
N ASP A 91 3.85 10.64 -10.73
CA ASP A 91 4.90 11.66 -10.58
C ASP A 91 4.96 12.21 -9.15
N GLY A 92 3.81 12.47 -8.54
CA GLY A 92 3.70 12.96 -7.16
C GLY A 92 3.79 11.89 -6.06
N MET A 93 3.92 10.61 -6.43
CA MET A 93 3.79 9.48 -5.52
C MET A 93 4.84 9.52 -4.40
N LEU A 94 6.10 9.73 -4.77
CA LEU A 94 7.23 9.71 -3.83
C LEU A 94 7.09 10.80 -2.76
N ASP A 95 6.74 12.01 -3.17
CA ASP A 95 6.54 13.12 -2.23
C ASP A 95 5.29 12.91 -1.37
N GLY A 96 4.24 12.31 -1.92
CA GLY A 96 3.08 11.87 -1.15
C GLY A 96 3.44 10.85 -0.07
N ILE A 97 4.24 9.84 -0.41
CA ILE A 97 4.73 8.83 0.54
C ILE A 97 5.59 9.50 1.62
N ARG A 98 6.52 10.39 1.25
CA ARG A 98 7.35 11.14 2.21
C ARG A 98 6.51 11.96 3.18
N LYS A 99 5.46 12.63 2.70
CA LYS A 99 4.52 13.37 3.56
C LYS A 99 3.76 12.46 4.52
N LEU A 100 3.33 11.28 4.06
CA LEU A 100 2.69 10.28 4.92
C LEU A 100 3.66 9.75 5.99
N GLN A 101 4.90 9.47 5.60
CA GLN A 101 5.95 9.04 6.52
C GLN A 101 6.22 10.13 7.57
N ALA A 102 6.46 11.37 7.16
CA ALA A 102 6.68 12.50 8.06
C ALA A 102 5.49 12.70 9.02
N GLY A 103 4.25 12.59 8.51
CA GLY A 103 3.05 12.66 9.34
C GLY A 103 2.93 11.49 10.34
N SER A 104 3.42 10.30 9.98
CA SER A 104 3.51 9.14 10.88
C SER A 104 4.57 9.36 11.97
N GLU A 105 5.75 9.83 11.59
CA GLU A 105 6.86 10.13 12.50
C GLU A 105 6.50 11.22 13.52
N VAL A 106 5.83 12.30 13.09
CA VAL A 106 5.34 13.35 13.99
C VAL A 106 4.32 12.79 15.00
N LYS A 107 3.42 11.91 14.57
CA LYS A 107 2.46 11.27 15.48
C LYS A 107 3.15 10.34 16.47
N ALA A 108 4.10 9.54 16.01
CA ALA A 108 4.91 8.68 16.86
C ALA A 108 5.69 9.51 17.90
N ALA A 109 6.39 10.55 17.46
CA ALA A 109 7.13 11.45 18.33
C ALA A 109 6.22 12.09 19.39
N ARG A 110 5.02 12.54 19.02
CA ARG A 110 4.04 13.10 19.96
C ARG A 110 3.62 12.07 21.01
N VAL A 111 3.25 10.85 20.60
CA VAL A 111 2.89 9.77 21.53
C VAL A 111 4.02 9.46 22.50
N TYR A 112 5.25 9.36 21.99
CA TYR A 112 6.43 9.09 22.81
C TYR A 112 6.67 10.22 23.81
N MET A 113 6.74 11.47 23.34
CA MET A 113 7.06 12.64 24.16
C MET A 113 5.99 12.94 25.19
N ASP A 114 4.70 12.74 24.87
CA ASP A 114 3.59 12.90 25.82
C ASP A 114 3.70 11.89 26.97
N ALA A 115 4.04 10.64 26.66
CA ALA A 115 4.20 9.59 27.66
C ALA A 115 5.50 9.75 28.48
N TRP A 116 6.58 10.17 27.82
CA TRP A 116 7.86 10.47 28.44
C TRP A 116 7.74 11.63 29.42
N SER A 117 7.12 12.75 29.02
CA SER A 117 6.97 13.94 29.87
C SER A 117 6.15 13.63 31.12
N LYS A 118 5.03 12.92 30.99
CA LYS A 118 4.23 12.48 32.14
C LYS A 118 5.01 11.60 33.11
N ALA A 119 5.80 10.66 32.59
CA ALA A 119 6.63 9.80 33.42
C ALA A 119 7.77 10.58 34.13
N LEU A 120 8.28 11.63 33.51
CA LEU A 120 9.24 12.54 34.12
C LEU A 120 8.60 13.36 35.25
N ASP A 121 7.40 13.90 35.02
CA ASP A 121 6.64 14.67 36.03
C ASP A 121 6.27 13.80 37.24
N GLU A 122 6.06 12.50 37.04
CA GLU A 122 5.87 11.49 38.10
C GLU A 122 7.16 11.15 38.87
N GLY A 123 8.30 11.75 38.53
CA GLY A 123 9.59 11.55 39.21
C GLY A 123 10.24 10.19 38.93
N LYS A 124 9.88 9.51 37.84
CA LYS A 124 10.48 8.20 37.51
C LYS A 124 11.94 8.35 37.09
N ALA A 125 12.75 7.32 37.39
CA ALA A 125 14.13 7.25 36.95
C ALA A 125 14.22 7.23 35.41
N SER A 126 15.25 7.86 34.84
CA SER A 126 15.43 8.07 33.38
C SER A 126 15.21 6.80 32.53
N TRP A 127 15.72 5.64 32.95
CA TRP A 127 15.53 4.36 32.25
C TRP A 127 14.06 3.92 32.22
N SER A 128 13.30 4.21 33.27
CA SER A 128 11.87 3.90 33.39
C SER A 128 11.05 4.83 32.48
N VAL A 129 11.41 6.11 32.40
CA VAL A 129 10.76 7.10 31.52
C VAL A 129 10.90 6.71 30.04
N GLN A 130 12.10 6.29 29.61
CA GLN A 130 12.32 5.79 28.25
C GLN A 130 11.48 4.55 27.93
N SER A 131 11.39 3.61 28.88
CA SER A 131 10.56 2.40 28.75
C SER A 131 9.09 2.74 28.58
N VAL A 132 8.56 3.68 29.36
CA VAL A 132 7.16 4.14 29.26
C VAL A 132 6.86 4.74 27.88
N GLY A 133 7.76 5.55 27.32
CA GLY A 133 7.63 6.08 25.97
C GLY A 133 7.57 4.98 24.89
N ASN A 134 8.46 3.98 24.97
CA ASN A 134 8.50 2.86 24.03
C ASN A 134 7.25 1.95 24.13
N ILE A 135 6.73 1.75 25.35
CA ILE A 135 5.48 1.04 25.58
C ILE A 135 4.31 1.81 24.96
N ALA A 136 4.28 3.14 25.10
CA ALA A 136 3.24 3.97 24.51
C ALA A 136 3.26 3.92 22.97
N LEU A 137 4.44 3.96 22.35
CA LEU A 137 4.61 3.77 20.90
C LEU A 137 4.08 2.41 20.42
N THR A 138 4.45 1.34 21.12
CA THR A 138 4.01 -0.03 20.80
C THR A 138 2.48 -0.16 20.93
N ARG A 139 1.90 0.38 22.02
CA ARG A 139 0.44 0.40 22.23
C ARG A 139 -0.30 1.22 21.18
N ALA A 140 0.31 2.29 20.68
CA ALA A 140 -0.24 3.11 19.61
C ALA A 140 0.01 2.52 18.20
N GLY A 141 0.69 1.37 18.09
CA GLY A 141 0.93 0.67 16.83
C GLY A 141 2.07 1.26 15.97
N PHE A 142 2.92 2.12 16.53
CA PHE A 142 4.07 2.71 15.81
C PHE A 142 5.35 1.87 15.90
N GLY A 143 5.45 0.98 16.89
CA GLY A 143 6.57 0.05 16.99
C GLY A 143 6.35 -1.18 16.15
N ASN A 144 7.33 -1.57 15.33
CA ASN A 144 7.61 -2.99 15.21
C ASN A 144 8.03 -3.40 16.61
N GLY A 145 7.11 -4.02 17.36
CA GLY A 145 7.50 -4.69 18.59
C GLY A 145 8.71 -5.51 18.22
N SER A 146 9.85 -5.23 18.85
CA SER A 146 10.89 -6.24 18.87
C SER A 146 10.14 -7.48 19.32
N LEU A 147 10.14 -8.52 18.47
CA LEU A 147 9.70 -9.86 18.84
C LEU A 147 10.72 -10.34 19.87
N VAL A 148 10.79 -9.66 21.01
CA VAL A 148 11.46 -10.15 22.19
C VAL A 148 10.57 -11.30 22.59
N ALA A 149 11.04 -12.50 22.26
CA ALA A 149 10.41 -13.75 22.64
C ALA A 149 9.93 -13.60 24.08
N SER A 150 8.61 -13.63 24.26
CA SER A 150 8.02 -13.55 25.58
C SER A 150 8.49 -14.75 26.39
N LYS A 151 8.32 -14.69 27.72
CA LYS A 151 8.64 -15.85 28.56
C LYS A 151 7.92 -17.11 28.08
N ARG A 152 6.66 -16.97 27.65
CA ARG A 152 5.86 -18.03 27.03
C ARG A 152 6.48 -18.54 25.73
N ASP A 153 6.95 -17.66 24.86
CA ASP A 153 7.56 -18.08 23.59
C ASP A 153 8.83 -18.90 23.83
N LYS A 154 9.65 -18.51 24.82
CA LYS A 154 10.84 -19.27 25.23
C LYS A 154 10.48 -20.63 25.83
N GLU A 155 9.41 -20.69 26.62
CA GLU A 155 8.89 -21.95 27.17
C GLU A 155 8.35 -22.86 26.06
N VAL A 156 7.63 -22.31 25.08
CA VAL A 156 7.14 -23.06 23.91
C VAL A 156 8.31 -23.62 23.09
N TRP A 157 9.33 -22.82 22.80
CA TRP A 157 10.52 -23.33 22.09
C TRP A 157 11.25 -24.43 22.85
N ALA A 158 11.37 -24.30 24.18
CA ALA A 158 11.98 -25.34 24.99
C ALA A 158 11.17 -26.65 24.96
N MET A 159 9.83 -26.56 24.97
CA MET A 159 8.97 -27.74 24.82
C MET A 159 9.06 -28.36 23.42
N GLU A 160 9.07 -27.54 22.37
CA GLU A 160 9.22 -28.00 20.98
C GLU A 160 10.56 -28.73 20.78
N ASP A 161 11.66 -28.20 21.31
CA ASP A 161 12.97 -28.84 21.25
C ASP A 161 13.03 -30.15 22.05
N ALA A 162 12.35 -30.21 23.20
CA ALA A 162 12.25 -31.44 23.99
C ALA A 162 11.48 -32.53 23.22
N LEU A 163 10.35 -32.18 22.61
CA LEU A 163 9.54 -33.09 21.79
C LEU A 163 10.31 -33.55 20.55
N ARG A 164 11.01 -32.65 19.85
CA ARG A 164 11.86 -33.03 18.71
C ARG A 164 12.92 -34.05 19.10
N LYS A 165 13.60 -33.85 20.24
CA LYS A 165 14.60 -34.81 20.74
C LYS A 165 13.98 -36.16 21.10
N GLN A 166 12.79 -36.17 21.70
CA GLN A 166 12.07 -37.41 21.98
C GLN A 166 11.74 -38.17 20.71
N PHE A 167 11.16 -37.50 19.71
CA PHE A 167 10.89 -38.11 18.41
C PHE A 167 12.17 -38.60 17.73
N GLU A 168 13.25 -37.81 17.74
CA GLU A 168 14.55 -38.24 17.20
C GLU A 168 15.12 -39.45 17.94
N CYS A 169 14.90 -39.60 19.25
CA CYS A 169 15.31 -40.79 20.00
C CYS A 169 14.47 -42.03 19.65
N GLU A 170 13.17 -41.87 19.43
CA GLU A 170 12.21 -42.93 19.12
C GLU A 170 12.30 -43.44 17.67
N MET A 171 12.89 -42.66 16.76
CA MET A 171 13.10 -43.07 15.37
C MET A 171 14.06 -44.26 15.24
N SER A 172 13.71 -45.13 14.31
CA SER A 172 14.57 -46.21 13.80
C SER A 172 15.79 -45.65 13.05
N LYS A 173 16.76 -46.52 12.75
CA LYS A 173 17.98 -46.11 12.02
C LYS A 173 17.66 -45.61 10.60
N GLU A 174 16.74 -46.26 9.91
CA GLU A 174 16.33 -45.89 8.55
C GLU A 174 15.63 -44.52 8.53
N GLU A 175 14.76 -44.24 9.51
CA GLU A 175 14.09 -42.95 9.64
C GLU A 175 15.07 -41.81 9.97
N LYS A 176 16.12 -42.09 10.76
CA LYS A 176 17.20 -41.14 11.04
C LYS A 176 18.00 -40.79 9.78
N GLU A 177 18.36 -41.80 9.00
CA GLU A 177 19.06 -41.60 7.72
C GLU A 177 18.21 -40.80 6.73
N GLN A 178 16.90 -41.07 6.64
CA GLN A 178 15.98 -40.28 5.82
C GLN A 178 15.86 -38.82 6.30
N LEU A 179 15.82 -38.60 7.62
CA LEU A 179 15.76 -37.25 8.19
C LEU A 179 17.06 -36.46 7.90
N GLU A 180 18.22 -37.11 7.96
CA GLU A 180 19.50 -36.49 7.61
C GLU A 180 19.56 -36.10 6.12
N LEU A 181 19.14 -37.00 5.22
CA LEU A 181 19.05 -36.72 3.78
C LEU A 181 18.11 -35.53 3.49
N LEU A 182 16.97 -35.45 4.17
CA LEU A 182 16.05 -34.31 4.06
C LEU A 182 16.72 -33.00 4.53
N LYS A 183 17.37 -33.02 5.70
CA LYS A 183 18.08 -31.84 6.25
C LYS A 183 19.17 -31.35 5.30
N GLU A 184 19.91 -32.25 4.64
CA GLU A 184 20.93 -31.90 3.66
C GLU A 184 20.35 -31.33 2.36
N HIS A 185 19.27 -31.95 1.85
CA HIS A 185 18.56 -31.46 0.67
C HIS A 185 17.98 -30.06 0.89
N GLU A 186 17.34 -29.79 2.03
CA GLU A 186 16.82 -28.47 2.38
C GLU A 186 17.92 -27.41 2.45
N LYS A 187 19.07 -27.74 3.06
CA LYS A 187 20.24 -26.84 3.10
C LYS A 187 20.76 -26.53 1.69
N ALA A 188 20.81 -27.54 0.81
CA ALA A 188 21.24 -27.35 -0.57
C ALA A 188 20.26 -26.47 -1.36
N MET A 189 18.96 -26.63 -1.15
CA MET A 189 17.92 -25.81 -1.78
C MET A 189 17.97 -24.35 -1.31
N GLN A 190 18.15 -24.13 0.00
CA GLN A 190 18.30 -22.77 0.55
C GLN A 190 19.55 -22.05 0.01
N LYS A 191 20.65 -22.77 -0.23
CA LYS A 191 21.87 -22.21 -0.85
C LYS A 191 21.67 -21.82 -2.31
N LYS A 192 20.80 -22.52 -3.05
CA LYS A 192 20.48 -22.19 -4.46
C LYS A 192 19.53 -20.99 -4.60
N GLN A 193 18.76 -20.68 -3.56
CA GLN A 193 17.80 -19.58 -3.55
C GLN A 193 18.40 -18.25 -3.03
N ARG A 194 19.62 -18.26 -2.50
CA ARG A 194 20.39 -17.08 -2.10
C ARG A 194 21.34 -16.67 -3.22
#